data_AF-A0A0N4UTL5-F1
#
_entry.id   AF-A0A0N4UTL5-F1
#
_cell.length_a   1.000
_cell.length_b   1.000
_cell.length_c   1.000
_cell.angle_alpha   90.00
_cell.angle_beta   90.00
_cell.angle_gamma   90.00
#
_symmetry.space_group_name_H-M   'P 1'
#
loop_
_entity.id
_entity.type
_entity.pdbx_description
1 polymer ?
#
loop_
_entity_poly.entity_id
_entity_poly.type
_entity_poly.pdbx_seq_one_letter_code
_entity_poly.pdbx_strand_id
1 'polypeptide(L)'
;MSIKRSFPGVWEIPVNQFYYSHKNQTNVGRHSSMLRAVVDLNATVDELYNLLSFNFEKAYFGNRAPYLLTLTADFLQLNAQNTGMLALQRFLNRITTNKDVYIVTIKQLIEWMQDPSPLSRIYQSNALRCTRGRTPRTMGDGLCEQPNKCMYRTPDLNSPEHQFLTCNPCPELYPWVENPAGKLRL
;
A
#
# COMPACT_ATOMS: atom_id res chain seq x y z
N MET A 1 20.98 1.15 -12.10
CA MET A 1 21.04 1.97 -10.88
C MET A 1 22.47 1.89 -10.33
N SER A 2 23.23 2.99 -10.33
CA SER A 2 24.61 2.97 -9.84
C SER A 2 24.61 3.53 -8.41
N ILE A 3 24.77 2.65 -7.43
CA ILE A 3 24.83 3.01 -6.01
C ILE A 3 26.20 3.67 -5.79
N LYS A 4 26.24 5.01 -5.74
CA LYS A 4 27.48 5.78 -5.57
C LYS A 4 28.03 5.75 -4.14
N ARG A 5 27.27 5.23 -3.16
CA ARG A 5 27.62 5.14 -1.73
C ARG A 5 26.94 3.94 -1.07
N SER A 6 27.64 3.22 -0.18
CA SER A 6 27.09 2.08 0.56
C SER A 6 26.28 2.56 1.78
N PHE A 7 25.06 2.02 1.95
CA PHE A 7 24.20 2.28 3.11
C PHE A 7 23.75 0.94 3.74
N PRO A 8 24.58 0.34 4.61
CA PRO A 8 24.24 -0.93 5.26
C PRO A 8 22.97 -0.82 6.11
N GLY A 9 22.12 -1.84 6.07
CA GLY A 9 20.88 -1.91 6.85
C GLY A 9 19.65 -1.26 6.18
N VAL A 10 19.81 -0.62 5.02
CA VAL A 10 18.70 -0.06 4.23
C VAL A 10 18.27 -1.05 3.15
N TRP A 11 16.96 -1.27 3.03
CA TRP A 11 16.36 -2.08 1.96
C TRP A 11 15.76 -1.19 0.88
N GLU A 12 15.99 -1.55 -0.38
CA GLU A 12 15.28 -0.98 -1.52
C GLU A 12 14.28 -2.00 -2.05
N ILE A 13 13.02 -1.60 -2.15
CA ILE A 13 11.95 -2.40 -2.76
C ILE A 13 11.58 -1.74 -4.09
N PRO A 14 11.98 -2.31 -5.23
CA PRO A 14 11.69 -1.74 -6.53
C PRO A 14 10.19 -1.64 -6.79
N VAL A 15 9.73 -0.48 -7.25
CA VAL A 15 8.35 -0.27 -7.68
C VAL A 15 8.26 -0.50 -9.18
N ASN A 16 7.80 -1.68 -9.58
CA ASN A 16 7.65 -2.03 -10.98
C ASN A 16 6.55 -1.20 -11.65
N GLN A 17 6.73 -0.92 -12.94
CA GLN A 17 5.75 -0.17 -13.72
C GLN A 17 4.55 -1.04 -14.10
N PHE A 18 3.36 -0.47 -13.96
CA PHE A 18 2.14 -1.00 -14.55
C PHE A 18 2.10 -0.62 -16.03
N TYR A 19 1.63 -1.56 -16.85
CA TYR A 19 1.38 -1.34 -18.27
C TYR A 19 -0.12 -1.41 -18.52
N TYR A 20 -0.68 -0.31 -18.99
CA TYR A 20 -2.08 -0.23 -19.44
C TYR A 20 -2.11 -0.20 -20.97
N SER A 21 -2.69 -1.25 -21.55
CA SER A 21 -2.92 -1.36 -22.99
C SER A 21 -4.41 -1.38 -23.26
N HIS A 22 -4.92 -0.32 -23.88
CA HIS A 22 -6.28 -0.30 -24.37
C HIS A 22 -6.31 -1.06 -25.71
N LYS A 23 -7.23 -2.02 -25.88
CA LYS A 23 -7.30 -2.89 -27.08
C LYS A 23 -7.45 -2.11 -28.41
N ASN A 24 -7.81 -0.83 -28.35
CA ASN A 24 -8.13 -0.01 -29.52
C ASN A 24 -7.07 1.07 -29.86
N GLN A 25 -5.88 1.09 -29.24
CA GLN A 25 -4.85 2.07 -29.60
C GLN A 25 -3.58 1.40 -30.11
N THR A 26 -3.29 1.68 -31.38
CA THR A 26 -2.01 1.42 -32.02
C THR A 26 -1.00 2.44 -31.50
N ASN A 27 -0.03 1.96 -30.73
CA ASN A 27 1.22 2.61 -30.31
C ASN A 27 1.21 3.37 -28.96
N VAL A 28 2.05 2.83 -28.06
CA VAL A 28 2.45 3.28 -26.72
C VAL A 28 1.44 3.02 -25.60
N GLY A 29 1.47 1.81 -25.05
CA GLY A 29 0.80 1.53 -23.77
C GLY A 29 1.30 2.46 -22.67
N ARG A 30 0.38 3.14 -21.97
CA ARG A 30 0.72 4.00 -20.82
C ARG A 30 1.38 3.13 -19.76
N HIS A 31 2.48 3.62 -19.21
CA HIS A 31 3.18 2.94 -18.13
C HIS A 31 3.57 3.92 -17.02
N SER A 32 3.44 3.46 -15.79
CA SER A 32 3.82 4.24 -14.60
C SER A 32 4.00 3.30 -13.41
N SER A 33 4.82 3.70 -12.45
CA SER A 33 4.93 3.02 -11.16
C SER A 33 3.67 3.19 -10.30
N MET A 34 2.85 4.22 -10.58
CA MET A 34 1.60 4.49 -9.88
C MET A 34 0.40 4.01 -10.70
N LEU A 35 -0.38 3.07 -10.16
CA LEU A 35 -1.56 2.50 -10.82
C LEU A 35 -2.56 3.57 -11.28
N ARG A 36 -2.81 4.58 -10.45
CA ARG A 36 -3.70 5.70 -10.79
C ARG A 36 -3.28 6.45 -12.06
N ALA A 37 -1.97 6.57 -12.30
CA ALA A 37 -1.42 7.40 -13.37
C ALA A 37 -1.56 6.78 -14.78
N VAL A 38 -1.85 5.48 -14.86
CA VAL A 38 -2.06 4.80 -16.16
C VAL A 38 -3.54 4.61 -16.51
N VAL A 39 -4.45 4.94 -15.59
CA VAL A 39 -5.88 4.64 -15.68
C VAL A 39 -6.69 5.88 -16.07
N ASP A 40 -7.65 5.69 -16.97
CA ASP A 40 -8.63 6.70 -17.36
C ASP A 40 -9.75 6.82 -16.33
N LEU A 41 -10.30 8.04 -16.16
CA LEU A 41 -11.35 8.31 -15.15
C LEU A 41 -12.65 7.51 -15.36
N ASN A 42 -12.94 7.17 -16.61
CA ASN A 42 -14.13 6.41 -17.02
C ASN A 42 -13.84 4.91 -17.21
N ALA A 43 -12.65 4.43 -16.80
CA ALA A 43 -12.30 3.03 -16.93
C ALA A 43 -13.31 2.12 -16.22
N THR A 44 -13.71 1.07 -16.92
CA THR A 44 -14.67 0.07 -16.45
C THR A 44 -14.02 -0.91 -15.48
N VAL A 45 -14.83 -1.60 -14.69
CA VAL A 45 -14.35 -2.66 -13.78
C VAL A 45 -13.56 -3.75 -14.54
N ASP A 46 -14.00 -4.10 -15.76
CA ASP A 46 -13.33 -5.11 -16.58
C ASP A 46 -11.96 -4.64 -17.09
N GLU A 47 -11.83 -3.39 -17.54
CA GLU A 47 -10.55 -2.83 -17.96
C GLU A 47 -9.54 -2.78 -16.81
N LEU A 48 -9.99 -2.36 -15.63
CA LEU A 48 -9.14 -2.32 -14.43
C LEU A 48 -8.77 -3.71 -13.93
N TYR A 49 -9.70 -4.65 -13.95
CA TYR A 49 -9.43 -6.05 -13.61
C TYR A 49 -8.41 -6.67 -14.58
N ASN A 50 -8.55 -6.41 -15.87
CA ASN A 50 -7.61 -6.88 -16.89
C ASN A 50 -6.23 -6.24 -16.74
N LEU A 51 -6.16 -4.94 -16.43
CA LEU A 51 -4.91 -4.24 -16.10
C LEU A 51 -4.19 -4.90 -14.92
N LEU A 52 -4.90 -5.13 -13.81
CA LEU A 52 -4.34 -5.77 -12.62
C LEU A 52 -3.86 -7.20 -12.91
N SER A 53 -4.66 -7.97 -13.65
CA SER A 53 -4.37 -9.37 -14.00
C SER A 53 -3.16 -9.48 -14.92
N PHE A 54 -3.11 -8.67 -15.99
CA PHE A 54 -2.01 -8.68 -16.95
C PHE A 54 -0.66 -8.37 -16.29
N ASN A 55 -0.61 -7.38 -15.40
CA ASN A 55 0.64 -7.02 -14.72
C ASN A 55 1.03 -8.05 -13.64
N PHE A 56 0.04 -8.66 -12.97
CA PHE A 56 0.28 -9.80 -12.08
C PHE A 56 0.87 -10.99 -12.84
N GLU A 57 0.29 -11.36 -13.98
CA GLU A 57 0.69 -12.52 -14.77
C GLU A 57 2.14 -12.42 -15.27
N LYS A 58 2.64 -11.21 -15.58
CA LYS A 58 4.05 -10.98 -15.91
C LYS A 58 5.00 -11.43 -14.80
N ALA A 59 4.66 -11.10 -13.55
CA ALA A 59 5.45 -11.53 -12.40
C ALA A 59 5.23 -13.02 -12.11
N TYR A 60 3.97 -13.47 -12.16
CA TYR A 60 3.56 -14.82 -11.81
C TYR A 60 4.10 -15.90 -12.77
N PHE A 61 4.15 -15.63 -14.08
CA PHE A 61 4.73 -16.57 -15.05
C PHE A 61 6.18 -16.27 -15.39
N GLY A 62 6.73 -15.17 -14.88
CA GLY A 62 8.14 -14.80 -15.01
C GLY A 62 8.99 -15.27 -13.83
N ASN A 63 9.81 -14.36 -13.30
CA ASN A 63 10.76 -14.64 -12.22
C ASN A 63 10.15 -14.63 -10.81
N ARG A 64 8.81 -14.52 -10.68
CA ARG A 64 8.11 -14.42 -9.39
C ARG A 64 8.56 -13.24 -8.52
N ALA A 65 9.08 -12.18 -9.11
CA ALA A 65 9.39 -10.95 -8.37
C ALA A 65 8.14 -10.39 -7.68
N PRO A 66 8.27 -9.73 -6.52
CA PRO A 66 7.12 -9.17 -5.80
C PRO A 66 6.30 -8.22 -6.68
N TYR A 67 5.00 -8.47 -6.75
CA TYR A 67 4.05 -7.60 -7.44
C TYR A 67 3.47 -6.58 -6.45
N LEU A 68 4.02 -5.37 -6.47
CA LEU A 68 3.61 -4.29 -5.56
C LEU A 68 2.42 -3.51 -6.14
N LEU A 69 1.29 -3.51 -5.43
CA LEU A 69 0.12 -2.70 -5.77
C LEU A 69 0.25 -1.29 -5.17
N THR A 70 0.59 -0.30 -5.97
CA THR A 70 0.63 1.12 -5.56
C THR A 70 -0.77 1.73 -5.57
N LEU A 71 -1.62 1.32 -4.62
CA LEU A 71 -3.00 1.77 -4.52
C LEU A 71 -3.07 3.14 -3.84
N THR A 72 -4.00 3.97 -4.33
CA THR A 72 -4.30 5.29 -3.78
C THR A 72 -5.80 5.42 -3.56
N ALA A 73 -6.23 6.29 -2.64
CA ALA A 73 -7.65 6.48 -2.32
C ALA A 73 -8.47 6.91 -3.54
N ASP A 74 -7.91 7.77 -4.40
CA ASP A 74 -8.54 8.25 -5.64
C ASP A 74 -8.62 7.17 -6.73
N PHE A 75 -7.72 6.18 -6.75
CA PHE A 75 -7.89 4.99 -7.60
C PHE A 75 -9.01 4.09 -7.06
N LEU A 76 -9.07 3.87 -5.74
CA LEU A 76 -10.10 3.01 -5.16
C LEU A 76 -11.51 3.61 -5.33
N GLN A 77 -11.61 4.93 -5.22
CA GLN A 77 -12.82 5.73 -5.41
C GLN A 77 -12.95 6.24 -6.85
N LEU A 78 -12.33 5.54 -7.82
CA LEU A 78 -12.38 5.97 -9.21
C LEU A 78 -13.83 5.99 -9.69
N ASN A 79 -14.24 7.16 -10.18
CA ASN A 79 -15.59 7.55 -10.55
C ASN A 79 -16.66 7.34 -9.47
N ALA A 80 -17.89 7.76 -9.75
CA ALA A 80 -18.99 7.72 -8.79
C ALA A 80 -19.39 6.30 -8.34
N GLN A 81 -18.89 5.25 -9.01
CA GLN A 81 -19.24 3.85 -8.76
C GLN A 81 -18.10 3.07 -8.06
N ASN A 82 -17.01 3.73 -7.65
CA ASN A 82 -15.86 3.09 -7.00
C ASN A 82 -15.31 1.90 -7.81
N THR A 83 -15.22 2.06 -9.13
CA THR A 83 -14.85 0.99 -10.06
C THR A 83 -13.50 0.36 -9.74
N GLY A 84 -12.52 1.15 -9.25
CA GLY A 84 -11.22 0.64 -8.84
C GLY A 84 -11.29 -0.31 -7.64
N MET A 85 -12.15 -0.02 -6.65
CA MET A 85 -12.39 -0.94 -5.53
C MET A 85 -13.04 -2.25 -6.02
N LEU A 86 -14.06 -2.17 -6.87
CA LEU A 86 -14.74 -3.35 -7.41
C LEU A 86 -13.79 -4.24 -8.23
N ALA A 87 -12.94 -3.62 -9.06
CA ALA A 87 -11.92 -4.32 -9.84
C ALA A 87 -10.86 -4.96 -8.95
N LEU A 88 -10.39 -4.25 -7.91
CA LEU A 88 -9.44 -4.78 -6.95
C LEU A 88 -10.02 -5.99 -6.21
N GLN A 89 -11.25 -5.90 -5.69
CA GLN A 89 -11.91 -7.00 -5.00
C GLN A 89 -12.02 -8.24 -5.91
N ARG A 90 -12.44 -8.05 -7.17
CA ARG A 90 -12.52 -9.14 -8.15
C ARG A 90 -11.14 -9.76 -8.44
N PHE A 91 -10.12 -8.92 -8.60
CA PHE A 91 -8.74 -9.35 -8.83
C PHE A 91 -8.22 -10.16 -7.63
N LEU A 92 -8.36 -9.65 -6.40
CA LEU A 92 -7.94 -10.33 -5.18
C LEU A 92 -8.63 -11.69 -5.04
N ASN A 93 -9.95 -11.75 -5.21
CA ASN A 93 -10.71 -13.00 -5.19
C ASN A 93 -10.20 -14.03 -6.21
N ARG A 94 -9.74 -13.58 -7.38
CA ARG A 94 -9.18 -14.45 -8.42
C ARG A 94 -7.79 -14.97 -8.08
N ILE A 95 -6.91 -14.14 -7.54
CA ILE A 95 -5.52 -14.55 -7.28
C ILE A 95 -5.39 -15.38 -6.00
N THR A 96 -6.28 -15.17 -5.01
CA THR A 96 -6.27 -15.91 -3.75
C THR A 96 -6.75 -17.36 -3.89
N THR A 97 -7.27 -17.77 -5.06
CA THR A 97 -7.54 -19.18 -5.34
C THR A 97 -6.27 -19.97 -5.62
N ASN A 98 -5.17 -19.30 -5.97
CA ASN A 98 -3.87 -19.93 -6.18
C ASN A 98 -3.21 -20.18 -4.81
N LYS A 99 -2.85 -21.43 -4.53
CA LYS A 99 -2.27 -21.84 -3.23
C LYS A 99 -0.83 -21.34 -3.02
N ASP A 100 -0.21 -20.79 -4.05
CA ASP A 100 1.17 -20.29 -4.10
C ASP A 100 1.24 -18.76 -4.19
N VAL A 101 0.14 -18.05 -3.93
CA VAL A 101 0.08 -16.58 -3.90
C VAL A 101 -0.21 -16.09 -2.49
N TYR A 102 0.61 -15.15 -2.01
CA TYR A 102 0.51 -14.56 -0.68
C TYR A 102 0.39 -13.03 -0.78
N ILE A 103 -0.63 -12.46 -0.15
CA ILE A 103 -0.78 -11.02 0.01
C ILE A 103 -0.14 -10.66 1.35
N VAL A 104 0.94 -9.87 1.31
CA VAL A 104 1.80 -9.61 2.46
C VAL A 104 2.13 -8.14 2.58
N THR A 105 2.50 -7.70 3.78
CA THR A 105 3.08 -6.36 3.98
C THR A 105 4.52 -6.30 3.45
N ILE A 106 5.02 -5.10 3.17
CA ILE A 106 6.44 -4.90 2.79
C ILE A 106 7.38 -5.45 3.88
N LYS A 107 7.01 -5.31 5.15
CA LYS A 107 7.78 -5.87 6.27
C LYS A 107 7.90 -7.39 6.15
N GLN A 108 6.80 -8.10 5.95
CA GLN A 108 6.79 -9.55 5.79
C GLN A 108 7.57 -10.00 4.55
N LEU A 109 7.51 -9.23 3.46
CA LEU A 109 8.34 -9.47 2.28
C LEU A 109 9.84 -9.40 2.63
N ILE A 110 10.28 -8.34 3.33
CA ILE A 110 11.69 -8.19 3.74
C ILE A 110 12.10 -9.34 4.68
N GLU A 111 11.27 -9.67 5.67
CA GLU A 111 11.52 -10.78 6.59
C GLU A 111 11.64 -12.13 5.84
N TRP A 112 10.81 -12.37 4.82
CA TRP A 112 10.92 -13.55 3.97
C TRP A 112 12.17 -13.52 3.09
N MET A 113 12.59 -12.36 2.57
CA MET A 113 13.83 -12.23 1.79
C MET A 113 15.09 -12.46 2.63
N GLN A 114 15.04 -12.18 3.93
CA GLN A 114 16.13 -12.46 4.87
C GLN A 114 16.29 -13.95 5.16
N ASP A 115 15.19 -14.72 5.18
CA ASP A 115 15.18 -16.18 5.36
C ASP A 115 14.17 -16.87 4.40
N PRO A 116 14.52 -17.04 3.12
CA PRO A 116 13.59 -17.53 2.10
C PRO A 116 13.13 -18.95 2.37
N SER A 117 11.82 -19.12 2.55
CA SER A 117 11.19 -20.43 2.69
C SER A 117 10.58 -20.90 1.37
N PRO A 118 10.85 -22.14 0.91
CA PRO A 118 10.17 -22.71 -0.26
C PRO A 118 8.69 -22.96 0.05
N LEU A 119 7.85 -23.01 -0.99
CA LEU A 119 6.40 -23.23 -0.86
C LEU A 119 6.06 -24.50 -0.06
N SER A 120 6.85 -25.56 -0.18
CA SER A 120 6.68 -26.81 0.57
C SER A 120 6.84 -26.67 2.08
N ARG A 121 7.48 -25.61 2.58
CA ARG A 121 7.70 -25.31 4.01
C ARG A 121 7.20 -23.93 4.40
N ILE A 122 6.44 -23.26 3.55
CA ILE A 122 6.00 -21.88 3.76
C ILE A 122 5.17 -21.67 5.03
N TYR A 123 4.47 -22.71 5.48
CA TYR A 123 3.73 -22.73 6.74
C TYR A 123 4.63 -22.67 7.99
N GLN A 124 5.92 -22.97 7.84
CA GLN A 124 6.94 -22.87 8.88
C GLN A 124 7.61 -21.48 8.88
N SER A 125 7.41 -20.69 7.82
CA SER A 125 8.02 -19.36 7.69
C SER A 125 7.56 -18.44 8.81
N ASN A 126 8.50 -17.90 9.59
CA ASN A 126 8.18 -16.92 10.63
C ASN A 126 7.60 -15.61 10.05
N ALA A 127 8.00 -15.25 8.83
CA ALA A 127 7.56 -14.04 8.13
C ALA A 127 6.11 -14.15 7.62
N LEU A 128 5.75 -15.31 7.06
CA LEU A 128 4.49 -15.48 6.33
C LEU A 128 3.43 -16.30 7.09
N ARG A 129 3.78 -16.94 8.20
CA ARG A 129 2.79 -17.62 9.04
C ARG A 129 1.79 -16.61 9.62
N CYS A 130 0.51 -16.87 9.41
CA CYS A 130 -0.52 -16.20 10.18
C CYS A 130 -0.43 -16.70 11.62
N THR A 131 -0.11 -15.82 12.58
CA THR A 131 -0.38 -16.10 13.99
C THR A 131 -1.89 -16.20 14.19
N ARG A 132 -2.45 -17.40 13.98
CA ARG A 132 -3.79 -17.76 14.46
C ARG A 132 -3.82 -17.43 15.95
N GLY A 133 -4.59 -16.42 16.32
CA GLY A 133 -4.65 -15.92 17.70
C GLY A 133 -4.39 -14.42 17.84
N ARG A 134 -3.82 -13.76 16.82
CA ARG A 134 -4.14 -12.35 16.62
C ARG A 134 -5.46 -12.31 15.86
N THR A 135 -6.56 -12.34 16.61
CA THR A 135 -7.70 -11.50 16.23
C THR A 135 -7.14 -10.14 15.77
N PRO A 136 -7.74 -9.42 14.80
CA PRO A 136 -7.43 -7.99 14.69
C PRO A 136 -7.53 -7.47 16.11
N ARG A 137 -6.38 -7.05 16.69
CA ARG A 137 -6.16 -6.87 18.14
C ARG A 137 -7.51 -6.67 18.78
N THR A 138 -8.02 -7.63 19.58
CA THR A 138 -9.29 -7.47 20.30
C THR A 138 -9.39 -6.01 20.68
N MET A 139 -10.37 -5.31 20.09
CA MET A 139 -10.45 -3.85 20.11
C MET A 139 -10.24 -3.36 21.55
N GLY A 140 -9.02 -2.99 21.92
CA GLY A 140 -8.63 -2.97 23.33
C GLY A 140 -7.16 -2.65 23.55
N ASP A 141 -6.24 -3.25 22.79
CA ASP A 141 -4.79 -3.00 22.96
C ASP A 141 -4.23 -1.85 22.09
N GLY A 142 -5.08 -0.90 21.69
CA GLY A 142 -4.61 0.29 20.94
C GLY A 142 -5.66 1.03 20.12
N LEU A 143 -6.93 0.62 20.20
CA LEU A 143 -8.05 1.42 19.69
C LEU A 143 -8.73 2.03 20.90
N CYS A 144 -8.62 3.34 21.07
CA CYS A 144 -9.45 4.08 22.01
C CYS A 144 -10.89 4.07 21.47
N GLU A 145 -11.87 3.83 22.34
CA GLU A 145 -13.29 3.88 21.95
C GLU A 145 -13.70 5.26 21.46
N GLN A 146 -13.12 6.31 22.06
CA GLN A 146 -13.34 7.70 21.69
C GLN A 146 -11.99 8.40 21.47
N PRO A 147 -11.64 8.79 20.24
CA PRO A 147 -10.43 9.54 19.99
C PRO A 147 -10.58 10.99 20.46
N ASN A 148 -9.50 11.55 21.00
CA ASN A 148 -9.39 12.98 21.26
C ASN A 148 -9.35 13.74 19.93
N LYS A 149 -10.17 14.79 19.82
CA LYS A 149 -10.15 15.72 18.70
C LYS A 149 -9.29 16.92 19.08
N CYS A 150 -8.12 17.04 18.47
CA CYS A 150 -7.20 18.13 18.73
C CYS A 150 -7.31 19.18 17.63
N MET A 151 -7.58 20.42 18.00
CA MET A 151 -7.75 21.55 17.07
C MET A 151 -6.76 22.65 17.43
N TYR A 152 -5.98 23.10 16.45
CA TYR A 152 -4.94 24.10 16.64
C TYR A 152 -5.10 25.23 15.65
N ARG A 153 -4.87 26.44 16.15
CA ARG A 153 -4.68 27.63 15.31
C ARG A 153 -3.19 27.78 15.02
N THR A 154 -2.84 27.75 13.74
CA THR A 154 -1.46 27.74 13.25
C THR A 154 -1.30 28.77 12.13
N PRO A 155 -1.40 30.08 12.45
CA PRO A 155 -1.38 31.13 11.43
C PRO A 155 -0.05 31.19 10.66
N ASP A 156 1.03 30.70 11.26
CA ASP A 156 2.36 30.68 10.67
C ASP A 156 2.59 29.48 9.72
N LEU A 157 1.61 28.58 9.59
CA LEU A 157 1.64 27.45 8.65
C LEU A 157 0.77 27.73 7.43
N ASN A 158 0.96 26.92 6.38
CA ASN A 158 0.22 27.05 5.12
C ASN A 158 -1.32 26.99 5.28
N SER A 159 -1.80 26.31 6.32
CA SER A 159 -3.20 26.34 6.73
C SER A 159 -3.31 27.00 8.10
N PRO A 160 -4.22 27.98 8.28
CA PRO A 160 -4.39 28.70 9.54
C PRO A 160 -4.95 27.81 10.65
N GLU A 161 -5.55 26.68 10.30
CA GLU A 161 -6.13 25.73 11.25
C GLU A 161 -5.75 24.30 10.84
N HIS A 162 -5.41 23.50 11.85
CA HIS A 162 -5.18 22.07 11.69
C HIS A 162 -5.92 21.29 12.76
N GLN A 163 -6.44 20.13 12.37
CA GLN A 163 -7.08 19.20 13.29
C GLN A 163 -6.68 17.76 12.99
N PHE A 164 -6.61 16.95 14.03
CA PHE A 164 -6.43 15.50 13.90
C PHE A 164 -7.08 14.76 15.06
N LEU A 165 -7.26 13.45 14.86
CA LEU A 165 -7.79 12.52 15.85
C LEU A 165 -6.65 11.66 16.40
N THR A 166 -6.64 11.42 17.71
CA THR A 166 -5.61 10.62 18.38
C THR A 166 -6.18 9.93 19.62
N CYS A 167 -5.64 8.76 19.96
CA CYS A 167 -5.94 8.09 21.22
C CYS A 167 -5.11 8.59 22.40
N ASN A 168 -4.05 9.37 22.13
CA ASN A 168 -3.24 10.01 23.15
C ASN A 168 -3.84 11.38 23.53
N PRO A 169 -3.46 11.96 24.68
CA PRO A 169 -3.76 13.37 24.96
C PRO A 169 -3.30 14.27 23.82
N CYS A 170 -4.03 15.38 23.60
CA CYS A 170 -3.63 16.37 22.61
C CYS A 170 -2.27 16.98 23.00
N PRO A 171 -1.28 17.02 22.07
CA PRO A 171 -0.04 17.74 22.33
C PRO A 171 -0.29 19.24 22.54
N GLU A 172 0.66 19.93 23.15
CA GLU A 172 0.54 21.37 23.43
C GLU A 172 0.51 22.21 22.14
N LEU A 173 1.28 21.79 21.14
CA LEU A 173 1.39 22.43 19.83
C LEU A 173 1.06 21.43 18.72
N TYR A 174 0.65 21.94 17.56
CA TYR A 174 0.46 21.11 16.38
C TYR A 174 1.79 20.44 15.95
N PRO A 175 1.85 19.10 15.86
CA PRO A 175 3.04 18.40 15.38
C PRO A 175 3.42 18.83 13.96
N TRP A 176 4.68 19.24 13.77
CA TRP A 176 5.18 19.71 12.48
C TRP A 176 6.63 19.27 12.24
N VAL A 177 7.18 19.58 11.06
CA VAL A 177 8.53 19.16 10.62
C VAL A 177 9.60 19.46 11.69
N GLU A 178 9.59 20.67 12.25
CA GLU A 178 10.56 21.11 13.27
C GLU A 178 10.17 20.77 14.72
N ASN A 179 8.97 20.22 14.92
CA ASN A 179 8.46 19.82 16.24
C ASN A 179 7.50 18.62 16.11
N PRO A 180 8.00 17.43 15.77
CA PRO A 180 7.15 16.27 15.46
C PRO A 180 6.40 15.73 16.69
N ALA A 181 6.83 16.11 17.90
CA ALA A 181 6.17 15.73 19.14
C ALA A 181 5.15 16.79 19.62
N GLY A 182 5.11 17.99 19.01
CA GLY A 182 4.19 19.05 19.41
C GLY A 182 4.40 19.57 20.83
N LYS A 183 5.66 19.62 21.31
CA LYS A 183 5.99 20.07 22.68
C LYS A 183 6.27 21.56 22.73
N LEU A 184 5.91 22.23 23.82
CA LEU A 184 6.45 23.56 24.13
C LEU A 184 7.96 23.46 24.28
N ARG A 185 8.70 24.34 23.60
CA ARG A 185 10.15 24.48 23.82
C ARG A 185 10.33 25.31 25.10
N LEU A 186 11.04 24.76 26.07
CA LEU A 186 11.54 25.51 27.24
C LEU A 186 12.73 26.37 26.84
#